data_AF-A0A832Y101-F1
#
_entry.id   AF-A0A832Y101-F1
#
_cell.length_a   1.000
_cell.length_b   1.000
_cell.length_c   1.000
_cell.angle_alpha   90.00
_cell.angle_beta   90.00
_cell.angle_gamma   90.00
#
_symmetry.space_group_name_H-M   'P 1'
#
loop_
_entity.id
_entity.type
_entity.pdbx_description
1 polymer ?
#
loop_
_entity_poly.entity_id
_entity_poly.type
_entity_poly.pdbx_seq_one_letter_code
_entity_poly.pdbx_strand_id
1 'polypeptide(L)'
;MSYIVRFRDYVTEVRKQPDKPLFDIRDFLFNNWLLVICIYLYYRLCVNFLGQALLLLQDGANGVPQFYDWIIALTDPAIDILSFWLPILFSLLVFGGIYYLKSGSFNPKVSDRNAQYLSVVALTPFVLYFALQLVYLNQTDKSWYFSLEYMDENTGFQLSNDWPWETELEDSRWKFYAVGISNAVRVVLISILFCTIIGTFVGVARLSNNLLLSKLAEAYVEFFRNMPLVVQLFFWLMILGDILPRFNEMWVLWDWIFISNRTIMFPRIIVDFCFFGSSCDPFRNLFSLIIVFIIPFVVLHVITRRLDRDGVDDSDEGLRRRMALWIGTLLLLSLLL
;
A
#
# COMPACT_ATOMS: atom_id res chain seq x y z
N MET A 1 -43.71 -8.85 0.79
CA MET A 1 -44.28 -10.16 0.43
C MET A 1 -43.33 -11.24 0.94
N SER A 2 -43.75 -12.15 1.82
CA SER A 2 -42.87 -13.20 2.36
C SER A 2 -42.40 -14.15 1.26
N TYR A 3 -41.12 -14.58 1.29
CA TYR A 3 -40.53 -15.50 0.31
C TYR A 3 -41.35 -16.78 0.11
N ILE A 4 -41.98 -17.26 1.19
CA ILE A 4 -42.83 -18.47 1.19
C ILE A 4 -44.07 -18.29 0.31
N VAL A 5 -44.67 -17.09 0.31
CA VAL A 5 -45.86 -16.78 -0.49
C VAL A 5 -45.49 -16.76 -1.98
N ARG A 6 -44.37 -16.12 -2.34
CA ARG A 6 -43.89 -16.08 -3.73
C ARG A 6 -43.55 -17.47 -4.27
N PHE A 7 -42.94 -18.33 -3.45
CA PHE A 7 -42.64 -19.70 -3.83
C PHE A 7 -43.91 -20.52 -4.07
N ARG A 8 -44.88 -20.45 -3.15
CA ARG A 8 -46.17 -21.14 -3.30
C ARG A 8 -46.89 -20.70 -4.58
N ASP A 9 -46.94 -19.40 -4.84
CA ASP A 9 -47.62 -18.86 -6.01
C ASP A 9 -46.91 -19.32 -7.30
N TYR A 10 -45.57 -19.33 -7.33
CA TYR A 10 -44.79 -19.89 -8.44
C TYR A 10 -45.09 -21.38 -8.67
N VAL A 11 -45.12 -22.20 -7.62
CA VAL A 11 -45.46 -23.63 -7.73
C VAL A 11 -46.87 -23.82 -8.30
N THR A 12 -47.83 -22.97 -7.93
CA THR A 12 -49.18 -23.03 -8.51
C THR A 12 -49.22 -22.63 -9.98
N GLU A 13 -48.35 -21.73 -10.43
CA GLU A 13 -48.21 -21.35 -11.83
C GLU A 13 -47.51 -22.44 -12.66
N VAL A 14 -46.45 -23.06 -12.13
CA VAL A 14 -45.79 -24.21 -12.75
C VAL A 14 -46.74 -25.39 -12.89
N ARG A 15 -47.66 -25.58 -11.93
CA ARG A 15 -48.70 -26.61 -12.04
C ARG A 15 -49.69 -26.34 -13.19
N LYS A 16 -49.92 -25.07 -13.56
CA LYS A 16 -50.78 -24.68 -14.69
C LYS A 16 -50.05 -24.74 -16.03
N GLN A 17 -48.75 -24.49 -16.04
CA GLN A 17 -47.87 -24.53 -17.22
C GLN A 17 -46.59 -25.29 -16.87
N PRO A 18 -46.51 -26.60 -17.18
CA PRO A 18 -45.37 -27.45 -16.78
C PRO A 18 -44.06 -27.10 -17.51
N ASP A 19 -44.15 -26.40 -18.63
CA ASP A 19 -43.06 -25.89 -19.46
C ASP A 19 -42.48 -24.55 -18.96
N LYS A 20 -43.19 -23.86 -18.08
CA LYS A 20 -42.80 -22.55 -17.52
C LYS A 20 -41.37 -22.50 -16.94
N PRO A 21 -40.87 -23.50 -16.19
CA PRO A 21 -39.50 -23.48 -15.67
C PRO A 21 -38.44 -23.43 -16.76
N LEU A 22 -38.65 -24.13 -17.88
CA LEU A 22 -37.72 -24.13 -19.02
C LEU A 22 -37.68 -22.76 -19.69
N PHE A 23 -38.83 -22.11 -19.86
CA PHE A 23 -38.91 -20.75 -20.41
C PHE A 23 -38.27 -19.72 -19.47
N ASP A 24 -38.54 -19.79 -18.16
CA ASP A 24 -37.95 -18.89 -17.18
C ASP A 24 -36.42 -19.03 -17.10
N ILE A 25 -35.90 -20.27 -17.14
CA ILE A 25 -34.45 -20.55 -17.16
C ILE A 25 -33.83 -20.00 -18.45
N ARG A 26 -34.46 -20.27 -19.61
CA ARG A 26 -34.01 -19.76 -20.91
C ARG A 26 -33.93 -18.23 -20.88
N ASP A 27 -35.01 -17.57 -20.49
CA ASP A 27 -35.12 -16.12 -20.48
C ASP A 27 -34.16 -15.50 -19.44
N PHE A 28 -33.92 -16.15 -18.30
CA PHE A 28 -32.88 -15.76 -17.35
C PHE A 28 -31.48 -15.83 -17.97
N LEU A 29 -31.14 -16.94 -18.65
CA LEU A 29 -29.83 -17.14 -19.28
C LEU A 29 -29.58 -16.15 -20.43
N PHE A 30 -30.58 -15.87 -21.27
CA PHE A 30 -30.47 -14.88 -22.33
C PHE A 30 -30.31 -13.46 -21.79
N ASN A 31 -31.09 -13.09 -20.76
CA ASN A 31 -31.03 -11.74 -20.18
C ASN A 31 -29.78 -11.52 -19.30
N ASN A 32 -29.16 -12.59 -18.79
CA ASN A 32 -27.99 -12.53 -17.91
C ASN A 32 -26.77 -13.25 -18.50
N TRP A 33 -26.66 -13.30 -19.84
CA TRP A 33 -25.61 -14.05 -20.54
C TRP A 33 -24.18 -13.66 -20.10
N LEU A 34 -23.94 -12.37 -19.82
CA LEU A 34 -22.65 -11.89 -19.30
C LEU A 34 -22.33 -12.49 -17.92
N LEU A 35 -23.33 -12.63 -17.04
CA LEU A 35 -23.14 -13.23 -15.72
C LEU A 35 -22.81 -14.73 -15.83
N VAL A 36 -23.44 -15.43 -16.78
CA VAL A 36 -23.12 -16.84 -17.06
C VAL A 36 -21.67 -16.99 -17.53
N ILE A 37 -21.21 -16.09 -18.41
CA ILE A 37 -19.80 -16.05 -18.85
C ILE A 37 -18.87 -15.80 -17.66
N CYS A 38 -19.18 -14.83 -16.81
CA CYS A 38 -18.38 -14.54 -15.61
C CYS A 38 -18.32 -15.74 -14.66
N ILE A 39 -19.44 -16.44 -14.42
CA ILE A 39 -19.48 -17.66 -13.60
C ILE A 39 -18.56 -18.72 -14.21
N TYR A 40 -18.70 -18.97 -15.51
CA TYR A 40 -17.90 -19.96 -16.20
C TYR A 40 -16.40 -19.63 -16.15
N LEU A 41 -16.02 -18.38 -16.43
CA LEU A 41 -14.63 -17.94 -16.37
C LEU A 41 -14.05 -18.08 -14.96
N TYR A 42 -14.78 -17.63 -13.95
CA TYR A 42 -14.35 -17.74 -12.56
C TYR A 42 -14.22 -19.20 -12.11
N TYR A 43 -15.19 -20.06 -12.47
CA TYR A 43 -15.12 -21.49 -12.23
C TYR A 43 -13.87 -22.11 -12.87
N ARG A 44 -13.58 -21.78 -14.13
CA ARG A 44 -12.37 -22.28 -14.83
C ARG A 44 -11.08 -21.82 -14.16
N LEU A 45 -11.04 -20.59 -13.68
CA LEU A 45 -9.91 -20.10 -12.90
C LEU A 45 -9.79 -20.87 -11.58
N CYS A 46 -10.89 -21.10 -10.87
CA CYS A 46 -10.89 -21.87 -9.63
C CYS A 46 -10.40 -23.31 -9.86
N VAL A 47 -10.88 -24.00 -10.90
CA VAL A 47 -10.41 -25.36 -11.23
C VAL A 47 -8.90 -25.38 -11.44
N ASN A 48 -8.36 -24.41 -12.18
CA ASN A 48 -6.92 -24.34 -12.43
C ASN A 48 -6.12 -24.00 -11.16
N PHE A 49 -6.40 -22.86 -10.53
CA PHE A 49 -5.61 -22.38 -9.39
C PHE A 49 -5.79 -23.28 -8.18
N LEU A 50 -7.02 -23.64 -7.85
CA LEU A 50 -7.29 -24.49 -6.69
C LEU A 50 -6.85 -25.93 -6.92
N GLY A 51 -7.03 -26.46 -8.14
CA GLY A 51 -6.55 -27.80 -8.48
C GLY A 51 -5.02 -27.88 -8.32
N GLN A 52 -4.29 -26.90 -8.86
CA GLN A 52 -2.84 -26.83 -8.67
C GLN A 52 -2.45 -26.62 -7.20
N ALA A 53 -3.18 -25.79 -6.46
CA ALA A 53 -2.98 -25.61 -5.02
C ALA A 53 -3.14 -26.93 -4.24
N LEU A 54 -4.14 -27.74 -4.58
CA LEU A 54 -4.38 -29.03 -3.94
C LEU A 54 -3.33 -30.08 -4.31
N LEU A 55 -2.83 -30.07 -5.56
CA LEU A 55 -1.71 -30.92 -5.98
C LEU A 55 -0.43 -30.60 -5.21
N LEU A 56 -0.19 -29.31 -4.90
CA LEU A 56 0.91 -28.93 -4.02
C LEU A 56 0.73 -29.49 -2.59
N LEU A 57 -0.47 -29.84 -2.16
CA LEU A 57 -0.71 -30.48 -0.86
C LEU A 57 -0.71 -32.02 -0.92
N GLN A 58 -0.38 -32.62 -2.07
CA GLN A 58 -0.40 -34.07 -2.24
C GLN A 58 0.64 -34.77 -1.35
N ASP A 59 0.24 -35.90 -0.78
CA ASP A 59 1.16 -36.77 -0.05
C ASP A 59 2.12 -37.51 -1.01
N GLY A 60 3.40 -37.58 -0.67
CA GLY A 60 4.44 -38.28 -1.44
C GLY A 60 5.42 -37.39 -2.21
N ALA A 61 6.14 -37.97 -3.18
CA ALA A 61 7.31 -37.36 -3.83
C ALA A 61 7.00 -36.16 -4.76
N ASN A 62 5.73 -35.94 -5.09
CA ASN A 62 5.30 -34.95 -6.09
C ASN A 62 4.58 -33.73 -5.48
N GLY A 63 4.32 -33.72 -4.16
CA GLY A 63 3.70 -32.60 -3.46
C GLY A 63 4.67 -31.83 -2.57
N VAL A 64 4.18 -30.84 -1.82
CA VAL A 64 4.97 -30.14 -0.80
C VAL A 64 5.48 -31.18 0.19
N PRO A 65 6.80 -31.35 0.31
CA PRO A 65 7.33 -32.37 1.20
C PRO A 65 6.90 -32.07 2.65
N GLN A 66 6.55 -33.12 3.40
CA GLN A 66 5.96 -33.07 4.76
C GLN A 66 6.92 -32.49 5.82
N PHE A 67 7.36 -31.25 5.66
CA PHE A 67 8.28 -30.57 6.57
C PHE A 67 7.56 -29.66 7.56
N TYR A 68 6.29 -29.32 7.29
CA TYR A 68 5.47 -28.54 8.21
C TYR A 68 4.43 -29.43 8.87
N ASP A 69 4.61 -29.70 10.16
CA ASP A 69 3.66 -30.48 10.99
C ASP A 69 2.22 -29.93 10.98
N TRP A 70 2.05 -28.67 10.55
CA TRP A 70 0.77 -27.96 10.50
C TRP A 70 0.09 -27.99 9.13
N ILE A 71 0.74 -28.48 8.07
CA ILE A 71 0.14 -28.59 6.73
C ILE A 71 -0.38 -30.01 6.53
N ILE A 72 -1.70 -30.15 6.35
CA ILE A 72 -2.36 -31.44 6.14
C ILE A 72 -2.02 -31.93 4.73
N ALA A 73 -1.32 -33.06 4.62
CA ALA A 73 -1.12 -33.75 3.35
C ALA A 73 -2.43 -34.41 2.88
N LEU A 74 -2.76 -34.24 1.60
CA LEU A 74 -3.95 -34.76 0.96
C LEU A 74 -3.63 -36.04 0.19
N THR A 75 -4.50 -37.04 0.33
CA THR A 75 -4.43 -38.26 -0.49
C THR A 75 -5.02 -38.02 -1.88
N ASP A 76 -4.59 -38.79 -2.88
CA ASP A 76 -5.08 -38.65 -4.26
C ASP A 76 -6.62 -38.64 -4.36
N PRO A 77 -7.37 -39.54 -3.67
CA PRO A 77 -8.83 -39.50 -3.70
C PRO A 77 -9.40 -38.22 -3.11
N ALA A 78 -8.75 -37.64 -2.09
CA ALA A 78 -9.19 -36.37 -1.51
C ALA A 78 -8.96 -35.21 -2.48
N ILE A 79 -7.84 -35.18 -3.20
CA ILE A 79 -7.55 -34.15 -4.21
C ILE A 79 -8.58 -34.20 -5.34
N ASP A 80 -8.91 -35.37 -5.85
CA ASP A 80 -9.92 -35.52 -6.91
C ASP A 80 -11.29 -34.99 -6.47
N ILE A 81 -11.72 -35.35 -5.25
CA ILE A 81 -12.98 -34.91 -4.68
C ILE A 81 -12.96 -33.38 -4.47
N LEU A 82 -11.91 -32.83 -3.85
CA LEU A 82 -11.83 -31.41 -3.53
C LEU A 82 -11.67 -30.54 -4.77
N SER A 83 -10.89 -30.98 -5.77
CA SER A 83 -10.69 -30.28 -7.04
C SER A 83 -11.97 -30.18 -7.85
N PHE A 84 -12.91 -31.10 -7.65
CA PHE A 84 -14.24 -31.02 -8.25
C PHE A 84 -15.19 -30.12 -7.45
N TRP A 85 -15.32 -30.34 -6.14
CA TRP A 85 -16.35 -29.68 -5.32
C TRP A 85 -16.02 -28.24 -4.93
N LEU A 86 -14.76 -27.95 -4.61
CA LEU A 86 -14.40 -26.61 -4.13
C LEU A 86 -14.56 -25.52 -5.20
N PRO A 87 -14.17 -25.70 -6.47
CA PRO A 87 -14.43 -24.68 -7.49
C PRO A 87 -15.93 -24.37 -7.67
N ILE A 88 -16.78 -25.39 -7.55
CA ILE A 88 -18.24 -25.21 -7.56
C ILE A 88 -18.69 -24.40 -6.34
N LEU A 89 -18.23 -24.77 -5.14
CA LEU A 89 -18.54 -24.06 -3.90
C LEU A 89 -18.12 -22.58 -3.97
N PHE A 90 -16.87 -22.29 -4.35
CA PHE A 90 -16.38 -20.92 -4.48
C PHE A 90 -17.19 -20.13 -5.52
N SER A 91 -17.52 -20.75 -6.65
CA SER A 91 -18.35 -20.10 -7.68
C SER A 91 -19.75 -19.78 -7.15
N LEU A 92 -20.37 -20.70 -6.41
CA LEU A 92 -21.68 -20.47 -5.78
C LEU A 92 -21.62 -19.37 -4.71
N LEU A 93 -20.60 -19.38 -3.85
CA LEU A 93 -20.42 -18.37 -2.81
C LEU A 93 -20.19 -16.98 -3.41
N VAL A 94 -19.35 -16.87 -4.44
CA VAL A 94 -19.03 -15.59 -5.06
C VAL A 94 -20.25 -15.02 -5.77
N PHE A 95 -20.87 -15.77 -6.68
CA PHE A 95 -21.98 -15.24 -7.46
C PHE A 95 -23.29 -15.17 -6.66
N GLY A 96 -23.50 -16.07 -5.71
CA GLY A 96 -24.56 -15.96 -4.71
C GLY A 96 -24.38 -14.72 -3.83
N GLY A 97 -23.14 -14.42 -3.41
CA GLY A 97 -22.79 -13.20 -2.68
C GLY A 97 -23.04 -11.92 -3.49
N ILE A 98 -22.65 -11.88 -4.77
CA ILE A 98 -22.95 -10.76 -5.68
C ILE A 98 -24.46 -10.55 -5.79
N TYR A 99 -25.22 -11.64 -5.99
CA TYR A 99 -26.68 -11.57 -6.07
C TYR A 99 -27.31 -11.07 -4.77
N TYR A 100 -26.81 -11.52 -3.62
CA TYR A 100 -27.23 -11.07 -2.30
C TYR A 100 -26.99 -9.56 -2.13
N LEU A 101 -25.80 -9.07 -2.50
CA LEU A 101 -25.47 -7.64 -2.47
C LEU A 101 -26.37 -6.80 -3.39
N LYS A 102 -26.70 -7.32 -4.58
CA LYS A 102 -27.57 -6.64 -5.54
C LYS A 102 -29.03 -6.58 -5.08
N SER A 103 -29.53 -7.65 -4.45
CA SER A 103 -30.95 -7.79 -4.09
C SER A 103 -31.29 -7.28 -2.71
N GLY A 104 -30.32 -7.20 -1.81
CA GLY A 104 -30.53 -6.72 -0.44
C GLY A 104 -30.51 -5.20 -0.34
N SER A 105 -31.45 -4.65 0.42
CA SER A 105 -31.47 -3.22 0.78
C SER A 105 -30.55 -3.00 1.99
N PHE A 106 -29.25 -2.86 1.76
CA PHE A 106 -28.27 -2.63 2.83
C PHE A 106 -27.94 -1.15 3.00
N ASN A 107 -27.56 -0.76 4.23
CA ASN A 107 -26.87 0.49 4.47
C ASN A 107 -25.49 0.46 3.75
N PRO A 108 -25.02 1.55 3.13
CA PRO A 108 -23.72 1.61 2.45
C PRO A 108 -22.56 0.95 3.22
N LYS A 109 -22.45 1.20 4.54
CA LYS A 109 -21.38 0.62 5.37
C LYS A 109 -21.42 -0.92 5.44
N VAL A 110 -22.62 -1.50 5.45
CA VAL A 110 -22.80 -2.97 5.51
C VAL A 110 -22.55 -3.58 4.13
N SER A 111 -22.99 -2.90 3.07
CA SER A 111 -22.69 -3.30 1.69
C SER A 111 -21.19 -3.34 1.44
N ASP A 112 -20.45 -2.29 1.81
CA ASP A 112 -19.00 -2.20 1.61
C ASP A 112 -18.25 -3.32 2.34
N ARG A 113 -18.60 -3.57 3.61
CA ARG A 113 -18.00 -4.65 4.39
C ARG A 113 -18.28 -6.02 3.77
N ASN A 114 -19.51 -6.28 3.35
CA ASN A 114 -19.88 -7.54 2.73
C ASN A 114 -19.19 -7.73 1.36
N ALA A 115 -19.01 -6.64 0.60
CA ALA A 115 -18.23 -6.66 -0.65
C ALA A 115 -16.75 -6.96 -0.40
N GLN A 116 -16.16 -6.43 0.68
CA GLN A 116 -14.78 -6.78 1.08
C GLN A 116 -14.66 -8.27 1.42
N TYR A 117 -15.56 -8.82 2.24
CA TYR A 117 -15.54 -10.27 2.54
C TYR A 117 -15.69 -11.11 1.28
N LEU A 118 -16.58 -10.70 0.38
CA LEU A 118 -16.78 -11.36 -0.90
C LEU A 118 -15.53 -11.32 -1.78
N SER A 119 -14.80 -10.20 -1.81
CA SER A 119 -13.53 -10.10 -2.55
C SER A 119 -12.45 -11.04 -1.99
N VAL A 120 -12.38 -11.20 -0.67
CA VAL A 120 -11.45 -12.13 -0.02
C VAL A 120 -11.78 -13.57 -0.44
N VAL A 121 -13.05 -13.96 -0.35
CA VAL A 121 -13.52 -15.30 -0.80
C VAL A 121 -13.21 -15.50 -2.29
N ALA A 122 -13.47 -14.49 -3.12
CA ALA A 122 -13.23 -14.57 -4.55
C ALA A 122 -11.75 -14.79 -4.91
N LEU A 123 -10.84 -14.13 -4.19
CA LEU A 123 -9.40 -14.20 -4.41
C LEU A 123 -8.72 -15.39 -3.74
N THR A 124 -9.41 -16.07 -2.80
CA THR A 124 -8.82 -17.16 -2.01
C THR A 124 -8.18 -18.26 -2.86
N PRO A 125 -8.79 -18.78 -3.94
CA PRO A 125 -8.16 -19.81 -4.78
C PRO A 125 -6.84 -19.36 -5.40
N PHE A 126 -6.74 -18.09 -5.79
CA PHE A 126 -5.53 -17.51 -6.38
C PHE A 126 -4.45 -17.33 -5.31
N VAL A 127 -4.79 -16.71 -4.18
CA VAL A 127 -3.85 -16.48 -3.08
C VAL A 127 -3.30 -17.81 -2.54
N LEU A 128 -4.16 -18.81 -2.39
CA LEU A 128 -3.77 -20.13 -1.88
C LEU A 128 -2.76 -20.81 -2.80
N TYR A 129 -2.99 -20.79 -4.12
CA TYR A 129 -2.04 -21.34 -5.09
C TYR A 129 -0.67 -20.68 -4.98
N PHE A 130 -0.60 -19.34 -5.02
CA PHE A 130 0.67 -18.64 -4.95
C PHE A 130 1.39 -18.84 -3.62
N ALA A 131 0.66 -18.84 -2.51
CA ALA A 131 1.23 -19.08 -1.19
C ALA A 131 1.86 -20.49 -1.10
N LEU A 132 1.12 -21.52 -1.53
CA LEU A 132 1.63 -22.89 -1.55
C LEU A 132 2.77 -23.08 -2.55
N GLN A 133 2.71 -22.41 -3.70
CA GLN A 133 3.78 -22.45 -4.69
C GLN A 133 5.09 -21.86 -4.13
N LEU A 134 5.01 -20.74 -3.40
CA LEU A 134 6.17 -20.14 -2.75
C LEU A 134 6.74 -21.06 -1.66
N VAL A 135 5.88 -21.70 -0.88
CA VAL A 135 6.29 -22.67 0.14
C VAL A 135 6.98 -23.87 -0.53
N TYR A 136 6.40 -24.41 -1.61
CA TYR A 136 7.00 -25.49 -2.39
C TYR A 136 8.37 -25.09 -2.93
N LEU A 137 8.48 -23.93 -3.58
CA LEU A 137 9.73 -23.45 -4.18
C LEU A 137 10.83 -23.22 -3.13
N ASN A 138 10.50 -22.64 -1.97
CA ASN A 138 11.45 -22.46 -0.87
C ASN A 138 12.05 -23.78 -0.37
N GLN A 139 11.35 -24.91 -0.55
CA GLN A 139 11.81 -26.22 -0.12
C GLN A 139 12.51 -27.01 -1.23
N THR A 140 11.99 -26.95 -2.45
CA THR A 140 12.54 -27.74 -3.57
C THR A 140 13.74 -27.09 -4.23
N ASP A 141 13.80 -25.76 -4.22
CA ASP A 141 14.82 -24.99 -4.92
C ASP A 141 15.62 -24.14 -3.92
N LYS A 142 16.87 -24.55 -3.68
CA LYS A 142 17.79 -23.86 -2.76
C LYS A 142 18.15 -22.44 -3.20
N SER A 143 17.84 -22.04 -4.43
CA SER A 143 17.99 -20.65 -4.87
C SER A 143 16.92 -19.73 -4.25
N TRP A 144 15.78 -20.29 -3.85
CA TRP A 144 14.72 -19.57 -3.14
C TRP A 144 14.96 -19.67 -1.63
N TYR A 145 15.78 -18.76 -1.10
CA TYR A 145 16.06 -18.67 0.32
C TYR A 145 15.27 -17.50 0.94
N PHE A 146 14.14 -17.82 1.59
CA PHE A 146 13.33 -16.84 2.32
C PHE A 146 13.73 -16.80 3.80
N SER A 147 14.86 -16.17 4.09
CA SER A 147 15.27 -15.87 5.47
C SER A 147 15.61 -14.39 5.63
N LEU A 148 15.63 -13.92 6.88
CA LEU A 148 16.16 -12.61 7.23
C LEU A 148 17.59 -12.68 7.81
N GLU A 149 18.20 -13.87 7.85
CA GLU A 149 19.56 -14.09 8.39
C GLU A 149 20.60 -13.28 7.59
N TYR A 150 20.39 -13.12 6.29
CA TYR A 150 21.23 -12.27 5.45
C TYR A 150 21.26 -10.81 5.94
N MET A 151 20.26 -10.34 6.70
CA MET A 151 20.24 -8.96 7.21
C MET A 151 21.22 -8.76 8.37
N ASP A 152 21.65 -9.84 9.04
CA ASP A 152 22.67 -9.81 10.09
C ASP A 152 24.10 -9.82 9.50
N GLU A 153 24.25 -10.15 8.21
CA GLU A 153 25.53 -10.09 7.52
C GLU A 153 26.02 -8.65 7.31
N ASN A 154 27.34 -8.51 7.13
CA ASN A 154 27.99 -7.24 6.87
C ASN A 154 27.63 -6.71 5.48
N THR A 155 27.54 -5.39 5.38
CA THR A 155 27.07 -4.69 4.17
C THR A 155 28.18 -4.50 3.13
N GLY A 156 29.43 -4.31 3.57
CA GLY A 156 30.61 -4.24 2.67
C GLY A 156 30.71 -2.97 1.82
N PHE A 157 29.83 -1.99 2.02
CA PHE A 157 29.90 -0.66 1.43
C PHE A 157 29.52 0.41 2.46
N GLN A 158 29.91 1.67 2.24
CA GLN A 158 29.55 2.81 3.10
C GLN A 158 28.48 3.66 2.43
N LEU A 159 27.56 4.19 3.24
CA LEU A 159 26.58 5.17 2.77
C LEU A 159 27.24 6.54 2.64
N SER A 160 26.91 7.27 1.56
CA SER A 160 27.36 8.67 1.40
C SER A 160 26.65 9.63 2.36
N ASN A 161 25.46 9.26 2.82
CA ASN A 161 24.71 9.96 3.86
C ASN A 161 24.24 8.93 4.89
N ASP A 162 25.03 8.79 5.96
CA ASP A 162 24.81 7.85 7.06
C ASP A 162 24.04 8.48 8.23
N TRP A 163 23.57 9.71 8.09
CA TRP A 163 22.75 10.35 9.11
C TRP A 163 21.43 9.58 9.32
N PRO A 164 20.99 9.32 10.57
CA PRO A 164 21.47 9.89 11.84
C PRO A 164 22.52 9.05 12.58
N TRP A 165 22.83 7.83 12.13
CA TRP A 165 23.76 6.93 12.81
C TRP A 165 24.90 6.55 11.89
N GLU A 166 26.12 6.92 12.28
CA GLU A 166 27.33 6.59 11.52
C GLU A 166 27.42 5.09 11.23
N THR A 167 27.66 4.74 9.97
CA THR A 167 27.71 3.35 9.49
C THR A 167 29.14 2.94 9.16
N GLU A 168 29.55 1.80 9.68
CA GLU A 168 30.83 1.15 9.39
C GLU A 168 30.65 -0.02 8.41
N LEU A 169 31.75 -0.47 7.79
CA LEU A 169 31.72 -1.57 6.81
C LEU A 169 31.28 -2.91 7.43
N GLU A 170 31.53 -3.07 8.73
CA GLU A 170 31.22 -4.26 9.52
C GLU A 170 29.81 -4.23 10.13
N ASP A 171 29.07 -3.13 9.98
CA ASP A 171 27.71 -3.05 10.48
C ASP A 171 26.74 -3.95 9.69
N SER A 172 25.78 -4.51 10.43
CA SER A 172 24.68 -5.30 9.87
C SER A 172 23.83 -4.51 8.87
N ARG A 173 23.28 -5.19 7.87
CA ARG A 173 22.36 -4.59 6.88
C ARG A 173 21.12 -3.98 7.53
N TRP A 174 20.74 -4.45 8.73
CA TRP A 174 19.69 -3.82 9.53
C TRP A 174 19.95 -2.35 9.84
N LYS A 175 21.18 -2.00 10.24
CA LYS A 175 21.55 -0.61 10.53
C LYS A 175 21.47 0.26 9.27
N PHE A 176 21.96 -0.26 8.14
CA PHE A 176 21.86 0.41 6.84
C PHE A 176 20.40 0.63 6.42
N TYR A 177 19.54 -0.37 6.61
CA TYR A 177 18.11 -0.26 6.32
C TYR A 177 17.44 0.81 7.18
N ALA A 178 17.75 0.86 8.48
CA ALA A 178 17.23 1.88 9.39
C ALA A 178 17.68 3.31 8.99
N VAL A 179 18.95 3.48 8.63
CA VAL A 179 19.47 4.76 8.10
C VAL A 179 18.78 5.14 6.79
N GLY A 180 18.59 4.18 5.88
CA GLY A 180 17.87 4.38 4.63
C GLY A 180 16.42 4.86 4.83
N ILE A 181 15.69 4.24 5.77
CA ILE A 181 14.34 4.68 6.16
C ILE A 181 14.39 6.10 6.71
N SER A 182 15.33 6.40 7.60
CA SER A 182 15.44 7.74 8.19
C SER A 182 15.66 8.81 7.13
N ASN A 183 16.56 8.56 6.18
CA ASN A 183 16.81 9.45 5.06
C ASN A 183 15.58 9.61 4.15
N ALA A 184 14.83 8.53 3.88
CA ALA A 184 13.60 8.61 3.10
C ALA A 184 12.55 9.48 3.80
N VAL A 185 12.33 9.30 5.10
CA VAL A 185 11.42 10.11 5.91
C VAL A 185 11.84 11.58 5.91
N ARG A 186 13.15 11.85 6.05
CA ARG A 186 13.71 13.19 6.01
C ARG A 186 13.41 13.91 4.71
N VAL A 187 13.73 13.27 3.58
CA VAL A 187 13.47 13.82 2.26
C VAL A 187 11.97 14.08 2.07
N VAL A 188 11.10 13.16 2.51
CA VAL A 188 9.65 13.34 2.42
C VAL A 188 9.17 14.54 3.24
N LEU A 189 9.63 14.73 4.47
CA LEU A 189 9.19 15.84 5.31
C LEU A 189 9.62 17.20 4.76
N ILE A 190 10.88 17.30 4.32
CA ILE A 190 11.40 18.49 3.64
C ILE A 190 10.59 18.75 2.35
N SER A 191 10.31 17.70 1.57
CA SER A 191 9.50 17.81 0.35
C SER A 191 8.08 18.29 0.63
N ILE A 192 7.42 17.78 1.67
CA ILE A 192 6.07 18.21 2.08
C ILE A 192 6.09 19.69 2.44
N LEU A 193 7.07 20.14 3.22
CA LEU A 193 7.21 21.53 3.62
C LEU A 193 7.33 22.44 2.39
N PHE A 194 8.30 22.18 1.50
CA PHE A 194 8.50 22.99 0.30
C PHE A 194 7.33 22.89 -0.69
N CYS A 195 6.76 21.70 -0.89
CA CYS A 195 5.61 21.50 -1.75
C CYS A 195 4.37 22.27 -1.22
N THR A 196 4.18 22.31 0.10
CA THR A 196 3.08 23.08 0.71
C THR A 196 3.29 24.56 0.49
N ILE A 197 4.52 25.07 0.71
CA ILE A 197 4.83 26.49 0.51
C ILE A 197 4.64 26.89 -0.96
N ILE A 198 5.33 26.20 -1.88
CA ILE A 198 5.29 26.50 -3.32
C ILE A 198 3.88 26.27 -3.87
N GLY A 199 3.25 25.15 -3.52
CA GLY A 199 1.89 24.81 -3.95
C GLY A 199 0.85 25.82 -3.47
N THR A 200 1.00 26.36 -2.26
CA THR A 200 0.12 27.43 -1.76
C THR A 200 0.31 28.70 -2.57
N PHE A 201 1.56 29.15 -2.79
CA PHE A 201 1.82 30.35 -3.60
C PHE A 201 1.29 30.22 -5.03
N VAL A 202 1.56 29.08 -5.69
CA VAL A 202 1.06 28.80 -7.04
C VAL A 202 -0.46 28.70 -7.07
N GLY A 203 -1.06 28.07 -6.05
CA GLY A 203 -2.52 27.97 -5.91
C GLY A 203 -3.20 29.33 -5.77
N VAL A 204 -2.65 30.21 -4.92
CA VAL A 204 -3.13 31.59 -4.77
C VAL A 204 -2.92 32.39 -6.05
N ALA A 205 -1.75 32.27 -6.69
CA ALA A 205 -1.46 32.94 -7.96
C ALA A 205 -2.46 32.55 -9.06
N ARG A 206 -2.87 31.28 -9.11
CA ARG A 206 -3.88 30.80 -10.07
C ARG A 206 -5.26 31.43 -9.84
N LEU A 207 -5.64 31.71 -8.60
CA LEU A 207 -6.91 32.36 -8.24
C LEU A 207 -6.87 33.88 -8.35
N SER A 208 -5.72 34.46 -8.72
CA SER A 208 -5.58 35.91 -8.86
C SER A 208 -6.46 36.47 -9.97
N ASN A 209 -7.04 37.65 -9.75
CA ASN A 209 -7.76 38.42 -10.77
C ASN A 209 -6.83 38.91 -11.89
N ASN A 210 -5.51 38.86 -11.71
CA ASN A 210 -4.55 39.19 -12.75
C ASN A 210 -4.43 38.02 -13.74
N LEU A 211 -4.96 38.23 -14.95
CA LEU A 211 -4.98 37.22 -16.02
C LEU A 211 -3.57 36.68 -16.35
N LEU A 212 -2.55 37.52 -16.37
CA LEU A 212 -1.18 37.09 -16.69
C LEU A 212 -0.64 36.15 -15.62
N LEU A 213 -0.79 36.53 -14.35
CA LEU A 213 -0.32 35.73 -13.22
C LEU A 213 -1.07 34.39 -13.13
N SER A 214 -2.40 34.42 -13.29
CA SER A 214 -3.24 33.23 -13.29
C SER A 214 -2.87 32.27 -14.42
N LYS A 215 -2.65 32.79 -15.64
CA LYS A 215 -2.25 31.98 -16.80
C LYS A 215 -0.82 31.42 -16.69
N LEU A 216 0.12 32.16 -16.12
CA LEU A 216 1.46 31.64 -15.86
C LEU A 216 1.44 30.53 -14.81
N ALA A 217 0.68 30.69 -13.73
CA ALA A 217 0.50 29.65 -12.72
C ALA A 217 -0.18 28.40 -13.29
N GLU A 218 -1.20 28.57 -14.14
CA GLU A 218 -1.86 27.48 -14.86
C GLU A 218 -0.89 26.73 -15.77
N ALA A 219 -0.11 27.44 -16.60
CA ALA A 219 0.88 26.84 -17.48
C ALA A 219 1.96 26.08 -16.72
N TYR A 220 2.46 26.64 -15.61
CA TYR A 220 3.40 25.95 -14.72
C TYR A 220 2.82 24.63 -14.21
N VAL A 221 1.60 24.66 -13.67
CA VAL A 221 0.96 23.46 -13.11
C VAL A 221 0.71 22.40 -14.18
N GLU A 222 0.16 22.79 -15.33
CA GLU A 222 -0.13 21.85 -16.43
C GLU A 222 1.14 21.21 -16.97
N PHE A 223 2.21 21.98 -17.13
CA PHE A 223 3.50 21.47 -17.60
C PHE A 223 4.06 20.38 -16.68
N PHE A 224 4.18 20.67 -15.38
CA PHE A 224 4.75 19.71 -14.43
C PHE A 224 3.84 18.51 -14.15
N ARG A 225 2.51 18.66 -14.26
CA ARG A 225 1.57 17.55 -14.05
C ARG A 225 1.44 16.61 -15.24
N ASN A 226 1.67 17.10 -16.46
CA ASN A 226 1.56 16.30 -17.68
C ASN A 226 2.90 15.66 -18.11
N MET A 227 4.01 16.10 -17.52
CA MET A 227 5.33 15.51 -17.76
C MET A 227 5.50 14.16 -17.06
N PRO A 228 6.02 13.13 -17.76
CA PRO A 228 6.40 11.88 -17.11
C PRO A 228 7.44 12.12 -16.01
N LEU A 229 7.21 11.57 -14.82
CA LEU A 229 8.12 11.73 -13.68
C LEU A 229 9.55 11.28 -14.00
N VAL A 230 9.68 10.24 -14.82
CA VAL A 230 10.98 9.70 -15.26
C VAL A 230 11.77 10.75 -16.06
N VAL A 231 11.10 11.50 -16.95
CA VAL A 231 11.74 12.58 -17.72
C VAL A 231 12.24 13.67 -16.78
N GLN A 232 11.44 14.05 -15.78
CA GLN A 232 11.85 15.03 -14.78
C GLN A 232 13.07 14.55 -14.00
N LEU A 233 13.10 13.28 -13.58
CA LEU A 233 14.21 12.70 -12.84
C LEU A 233 15.51 12.75 -13.66
N PHE A 234 15.47 12.33 -14.93
CA PHE A 234 16.65 12.39 -15.81
C PHE A 234 17.09 13.82 -16.11
N PHE A 235 16.14 14.75 -16.31
CA PHE A 235 16.43 16.16 -16.52
C PHE A 235 17.21 16.76 -15.34
N TRP A 236 16.73 16.54 -14.12
CA TRP A 236 17.40 17.03 -12.92
C TRP A 236 18.76 16.35 -12.69
N LEU A 237 18.87 15.05 -12.92
CA LEU A 237 20.15 14.34 -12.80
C LEU A 237 21.22 14.88 -13.77
N MET A 238 20.85 15.13 -15.03
CA MET A 238 21.78 15.66 -16.03
C MET A 238 22.17 17.11 -15.70
N ILE A 239 21.19 17.96 -15.45
CA ILE A 239 21.43 19.39 -15.20
C ILE A 239 22.22 19.62 -13.92
N LEU A 240 21.86 18.95 -12.83
CA LEU A 240 22.61 19.07 -11.58
C LEU A 240 24.00 18.43 -11.72
N GLY A 241 24.12 17.36 -12.51
CA GLY A 241 25.39 16.72 -12.84
C GLY A 241 26.38 17.65 -13.55
N ASP A 242 25.87 18.51 -14.43
CA ASP A 242 26.67 19.45 -15.25
C ASP A 242 26.91 20.80 -14.54
N ILE A 243 25.91 21.33 -13.81
CA ILE A 243 26.00 22.64 -13.14
C ILE A 243 26.84 22.55 -11.86
N LEU A 244 26.68 21.48 -11.08
CA LEU A 244 27.35 21.36 -9.79
C LEU A 244 28.79 20.85 -9.98
N PRO A 245 29.72 21.30 -9.12
CA PRO A 245 31.11 20.88 -9.23
C PRO A 245 31.27 19.39 -8.91
N ARG A 246 32.32 18.78 -9.44
CA ARG A 246 32.69 17.41 -9.08
C ARG A 246 33.02 17.33 -7.60
N PHE A 247 32.87 16.15 -7.00
CA PHE A 247 33.18 15.91 -5.57
C PHE A 247 34.58 16.39 -5.15
N ASN A 248 35.58 16.37 -6.04
CA ASN A 248 36.94 16.82 -5.71
C ASN A 248 37.10 18.36 -5.77
N GLU A 249 36.13 19.08 -6.32
CA GLU A 249 36.18 20.52 -6.58
C GLU A 249 34.98 21.24 -5.93
N MET A 250 34.51 20.73 -4.77
CA MET A 250 33.27 21.19 -4.15
C MET A 250 33.25 22.70 -3.94
N TRP A 251 32.07 23.29 -4.11
CA TRP A 251 31.84 24.66 -3.69
C TRP A 251 31.71 24.70 -2.17
N VAL A 252 32.53 25.53 -1.54
CA VAL A 252 32.50 25.80 -0.10
C VAL A 252 31.80 27.14 0.10
N LEU A 253 30.61 27.12 0.69
CA LEU A 253 29.86 28.32 1.04
C LEU A 253 29.97 28.58 2.54
N TRP A 254 30.61 29.71 2.87
CA TRP A 254 30.77 30.22 4.24
C TRP A 254 31.37 29.18 5.21
N ASP A 255 32.19 28.25 4.72
CA ASP A 255 32.77 27.11 5.46
C ASP A 255 31.75 26.18 6.15
N TRP A 256 30.46 26.35 5.86
CA TRP A 256 29.38 25.60 6.51
C TRP A 256 28.72 24.63 5.55
N ILE A 257 28.61 24.99 4.28
CA ILE A 257 27.87 24.22 3.27
C ILE A 257 28.84 23.80 2.17
N PHE A 258 28.89 22.49 1.89
CA PHE A 258 29.71 21.93 0.82
C PHE A 258 28.80 21.35 -0.26
N ILE A 259 28.91 21.84 -1.49
CA ILE A 259 28.04 21.43 -2.60
C ILE A 259 28.87 20.72 -3.66
N SER A 260 28.38 19.56 -4.09
CA SER A 260 28.91 18.79 -5.21
C SER A 260 27.78 18.18 -6.04
N ASN A 261 28.12 17.68 -7.23
CA ASN A 261 27.21 16.96 -8.10
C ASN A 261 26.77 15.57 -7.57
N ARG A 262 27.31 15.13 -6.42
CA ARG A 262 26.93 13.89 -5.74
C ARG A 262 26.22 14.11 -4.41
N THR A 263 26.57 15.17 -3.70
CA THR A 263 26.07 15.44 -2.34
C THR A 263 26.08 16.93 -2.01
N ILE A 264 25.16 17.31 -1.12
CA ILE A 264 25.15 18.61 -0.44
C ILE A 264 25.35 18.31 1.04
N MET A 265 26.46 18.78 1.61
CA MET A 265 26.78 18.62 3.02
C MET A 265 26.41 19.90 3.78
N PHE A 266 25.78 19.73 4.93
CA PHE A 266 25.38 20.79 5.86
C PHE A 266 26.09 20.58 7.20
N PRO A 267 26.24 21.64 8.02
CA PRO A 267 26.81 21.47 9.35
C PRO A 267 25.86 20.58 10.17
N ARG A 268 26.41 19.51 10.74
CA ARG A 268 25.64 18.54 11.52
C ARG A 268 25.33 19.14 12.90
N ILE A 269 24.06 19.31 13.21
CA ILE A 269 23.63 19.51 14.59
C ILE A 269 23.60 18.12 15.24
N ILE A 270 24.56 17.86 16.12
CA ILE A 270 24.62 16.61 16.88
C ILE A 270 23.58 16.71 18.00
N VAL A 271 22.47 16.02 17.83
CA VAL A 271 21.49 15.82 18.89
C VAL A 271 21.58 14.36 19.29
N ASP A 272 22.17 14.08 20.45
CA ASP A 272 22.24 12.71 20.97
C ASP A 272 20.83 12.25 21.39
N PHE A 273 20.09 11.66 20.46
CA PHE A 273 18.76 11.09 20.72
C PHE A 273 18.87 9.71 21.40
N CYS A 274 19.64 9.59 22.48
CA CYS A 274 19.61 8.40 23.34
C CYS A 274 18.55 8.59 24.43
N PHE A 275 17.27 8.46 24.07
CA PHE A 275 16.15 8.68 24.99
C PHE A 275 16.07 7.65 26.13
N PHE A 276 16.61 6.44 25.93
CA PHE A 276 16.74 5.41 26.96
C PHE A 276 18.17 4.91 26.96
N GLY A 277 18.98 5.41 27.89
CA GLY A 277 20.42 5.20 27.92
C GLY A 277 20.89 3.76 27.78
N SER A 278 22.14 3.65 27.30
CA SER A 278 23.06 2.50 27.35
C SER A 278 23.02 1.44 26.25
N SER A 279 22.35 1.65 25.11
CA SER A 279 22.68 0.96 23.84
C SER A 279 22.12 1.74 22.65
N CYS A 280 22.97 2.18 21.71
CA CYS A 280 22.55 2.83 20.47
C CYS A 280 22.04 1.81 19.45
N ASP A 281 21.07 0.99 19.85
CA ASP A 281 20.49 -0.02 18.96
C ASP A 281 19.68 0.67 17.86
N PRO A 282 20.01 0.49 16.56
CA PRO A 282 19.33 1.18 15.45
C PRO A 282 17.82 0.96 15.44
N PHE A 283 17.36 -0.23 15.86
CA PHE A 283 15.95 -0.58 15.91
C PHE A 283 15.16 0.06 17.06
N ARG A 284 15.75 0.16 18.27
CA ARG A 284 15.12 0.89 19.38
C ARG A 284 15.08 2.38 19.09
N ASN A 285 16.06 2.88 18.33
CA ASN A 285 16.05 4.25 17.84
C ASN A 285 15.08 4.49 16.68
N LEU A 286 14.74 3.47 15.87
CA LEU A 286 13.64 3.58 14.92
C LEU A 286 12.29 3.74 15.66
N PHE A 287 12.09 3.01 16.76
CA PHE A 287 10.92 3.22 17.63
C PHE A 287 10.93 4.60 18.29
N SER A 288 12.08 5.12 18.71
CA SER A 288 12.17 6.49 19.24
C SER A 288 11.91 7.54 18.16
N LEU A 289 12.36 7.34 16.91
CA LEU A 289 11.98 8.18 15.77
C LEU A 289 10.48 8.12 15.50
N ILE A 290 9.88 6.92 15.51
CA ILE A 290 8.43 6.75 15.40
C ILE A 290 7.72 7.53 16.50
N ILE A 291 8.21 7.49 17.75
CA ILE A 291 7.68 8.29 18.85
C ILE A 291 7.85 9.79 18.57
N VAL A 292 9.01 10.25 18.11
CA VAL A 292 9.30 11.63 17.75
C VAL A 292 8.45 12.11 16.56
N PHE A 293 8.03 11.23 15.65
CA PHE A 293 7.17 11.60 14.51
C PHE A 293 5.68 11.48 14.84
N ILE A 294 5.27 10.40 15.51
CA ILE A 294 3.87 10.11 15.83
C ILE A 294 3.39 11.01 16.97
N ILE A 295 4.17 11.21 18.04
CA ILE A 295 3.70 12.01 19.18
C ILE A 295 3.36 13.44 18.77
N PRO A 296 4.21 14.20 18.06
CA PRO A 296 3.85 15.54 17.62
C PRO A 296 2.61 15.54 16.71
N PHE A 297 2.49 14.56 15.81
CA PHE A 297 1.32 14.45 14.93
C PHE A 297 0.03 14.13 15.70
N VAL A 298 0.10 13.21 16.66
CA VAL A 298 -1.03 12.84 17.54
C VAL A 298 -1.38 13.99 18.47
N VAL A 299 -0.40 14.64 19.08
CA VAL A 299 -0.60 15.83 19.93
C VAL A 299 -1.26 16.93 19.12
N LEU A 300 -0.80 17.20 17.91
CA LEU A 300 -1.41 18.20 17.04
C LEU A 300 -2.82 17.80 16.62
N HIS A 301 -3.05 16.54 16.27
CA HIS A 301 -4.38 16.02 15.97
C HIS A 301 -5.34 16.16 17.16
N VAL A 302 -4.85 15.89 18.38
CA VAL A 302 -5.63 16.04 19.62
C VAL A 302 -5.89 17.53 19.92
N ILE A 303 -4.89 18.40 19.77
CA ILE A 303 -5.02 19.84 19.98
C ILE A 303 -6.03 20.44 18.99
N THR A 304 -5.90 20.13 17.70
CA THR A 304 -6.83 20.60 16.66
C THR A 304 -8.24 20.06 16.89
N ARG A 305 -8.42 18.79 17.25
CA ARG A 305 -9.73 18.26 17.66
C ARG A 305 -10.31 18.92 18.90
N ARG A 306 -9.47 19.32 19.87
CA ARG A 306 -9.93 20.02 21.08
C ARG A 306 -10.34 21.45 20.76
N LEU A 307 -9.61 22.14 19.88
CA LEU A 307 -9.97 23.47 19.38
C LEU A 307 -11.30 23.43 18.62
N ASP A 308 -11.59 22.32 17.93
CA ASP A 308 -12.80 22.15 17.11
C ASP A 308 -13.99 21.58 17.86
N ARG A 309 -13.87 21.38 19.19
CA ARG A 309 -14.91 20.71 20.00
C ARG A 309 -16.21 21.49 20.06
N ASP A 310 -16.11 22.82 20.11
CA ASP A 310 -17.24 23.72 20.28
C ASP A 310 -17.70 24.32 18.93
N GLY A 311 -17.11 23.87 17.82
CA GLY A 311 -17.35 24.36 16.45
C GLY A 311 -16.04 24.65 15.71
N VAL A 312 -16.08 24.66 14.37
CA VAL A 312 -14.92 25.07 13.57
C VAL A 312 -14.86 26.59 13.54
N ASP A 313 -13.79 27.17 14.08
CA ASP A 313 -13.55 28.61 14.02
C ASP A 313 -12.99 29.01 12.65
N ASP A 314 -13.88 29.51 11.79
CA ASP A 314 -13.58 30.00 10.43
C ASP A 314 -13.08 31.47 10.42
N SER A 315 -12.82 32.07 11.59
CA SER A 315 -12.22 33.41 11.63
C SER A 315 -10.78 33.40 11.08
N ASP A 316 -10.33 34.55 10.55
CA ASP A 316 -8.95 34.73 10.07
C ASP A 316 -7.91 34.36 11.15
N GLU A 317 -8.23 34.64 12.41
CA GLU A 317 -7.35 34.33 13.53
C GLU A 317 -7.30 32.82 13.83
N GLY A 318 -8.47 32.14 13.80
CA GLY A 318 -8.57 30.69 13.92
C GLY A 318 -7.81 29.95 12.82
N LEU A 319 -7.94 30.41 11.57
CA LEU A 319 -7.24 29.85 10.42
C LEU A 319 -5.71 30.01 10.56
N ARG A 320 -5.24 31.22 10.90
CA ARG A 320 -3.80 31.50 11.10
C ARG A 320 -3.20 30.66 12.22
N ARG A 321 -3.92 30.47 13.33
CA ARG A 321 -3.46 29.63 14.45
C ARG A 321 -3.29 28.18 14.01
N ARG A 322 -4.25 27.62 13.27
CA ARG A 322 -4.16 26.23 12.76
C ARG A 322 -3.00 26.08 11.79
N MET A 323 -2.86 27.00 10.83
CA MET A 323 -1.73 26.99 9.90
C MET A 323 -0.41 27.09 10.64
N ALA A 324 -0.30 27.97 11.64
CA ALA A 324 0.91 28.12 12.44
C ALA A 324 1.25 26.84 13.24
N LEU A 325 0.25 26.13 13.78
CA LEU A 325 0.47 24.85 14.46
C LEU A 325 1.01 23.78 13.52
N TRP A 326 0.39 23.62 12.34
CA TRP A 326 0.81 22.65 11.33
C TRP A 326 2.19 22.98 10.75
N ILE A 327 2.41 24.23 10.33
CA ILE A 327 3.69 24.68 9.77
C ILE A 327 4.78 24.62 10.84
N GLY A 328 4.50 25.07 12.06
CA GLY A 328 5.45 25.03 13.17
C GLY A 328 5.86 23.60 13.52
N THR A 329 4.94 22.65 13.45
CA THR A 329 5.25 21.24 13.73
C THR A 329 6.01 20.58 12.60
N LEU A 330 5.67 20.88 11.34
CA LEU A 330 6.46 20.43 10.19
C LEU A 330 7.87 21.02 10.21
N LEU A 331 8.02 22.31 10.56
CA LEU A 331 9.31 22.96 10.73
C LEU A 331 10.12 22.33 11.85
N LEU A 332 9.51 22.12 13.03
CA LEU A 332 10.17 21.49 14.17
C LEU A 332 10.62 20.07 13.82
N LEU A 333 9.77 19.26 13.18
CA LEU A 333 10.14 17.93 12.70
C LEU A 333 11.26 17.97 11.65
N SER A 334 11.25 18.96 10.75
CA SER A 334 12.31 19.13 9.75
C SER A 334 13.64 19.59 10.33
N LEU A 335 13.63 20.27 11.48
CA LEU A 335 14.83 20.72 12.19
C LEU A 335 15.43 19.64 13.09
N LEU A 336 14.62 18.67 13.53
CA LEU A 336 15.09 17.47 14.24
C LEU A 336 15.74 16.44 13.29
N LEU A 337 15.83 16.75 11.99
CA LEU A 337 16.30 15.92 10.88
C LEU A 337 17.52 16.52 10.17
#